data_AF-A0A542SL58-F1
#
_entry.id   AF-A0A542SL58-F1
#
_cell.length_a   1.000
_cell.length_b   1.000
_cell.length_c   1.000
_cell.angle_alpha   90.00
_cell.angle_beta   90.00
_cell.angle_gamma   90.00
#
_symmetry.space_group_name_H-M   'P 1'
#
loop_
_entity.id
_entity.type
_entity.pdbx_description
1 polymer ?
#
loop_
_entity_poly.entity_id
_entity_poly.type
_entity_poly.pdbx_seq_one_letter_code
_entity_poly.pdbx_strand_id
1 'polypeptide(L)'
;MDATKKSKVIIVSFLAGAVLLAIISYFGMASMGKEHMATIQNVIKENGGVVTSGGVTAVPLEESPFTNSGKGNTIYRIYYTKDGQTLTAWYRADNESSIKKEPEAWILP
;
A
#
# COMPACT_ATOMS: atom_id res chain seq x y z
N MET A 1 1.17 -34.17 -34.64
CA MET A 1 1.72 -32.80 -34.65
C MET A 1 3.22 -32.89 -34.43
N ASP A 2 4.03 -32.22 -35.25
CA ASP A 2 5.50 -32.26 -35.15
C ASP A 2 5.98 -31.88 -33.73
N ALA A 3 7.01 -32.55 -33.23
CA ALA A 3 7.54 -32.34 -31.87
C ALA A 3 7.91 -30.87 -31.62
N THR A 4 8.43 -30.18 -32.64
CA THR A 4 8.78 -28.76 -32.60
C THR A 4 7.55 -27.87 -32.41
N LYS A 5 6.44 -28.20 -33.07
CA LYS A 5 5.16 -27.49 -32.90
C LYS A 5 4.57 -27.72 -31.51
N LYS A 6 4.68 -28.94 -30.98
CA LYS A 6 4.20 -29.28 -29.62
C LYS A 6 4.98 -28.51 -28.54
N SER A 7 6.30 -28.45 -28.65
CA SER A 7 7.13 -27.69 -27.71
C SER A 7 6.87 -26.18 -27.78
N LYS A 8 6.69 -25.59 -28.98
CA LYS A 8 6.31 -24.17 -29.10
C LYS A 8 4.99 -23.86 -28.40
N VAL A 9 3.97 -24.70 -28.59
CA VAL A 9 2.67 -24.50 -27.93
C VAL A 9 2.83 -24.55 -26.41
N ILE A 10 3.57 -25.52 -25.88
CA ILE A 10 3.80 -25.64 -24.43
C ILE A 10 4.51 -24.40 -23.87
N ILE A 11 5.59 -23.95 -24.52
CA ILE A 11 6.36 -22.78 -24.10
C ILE A 11 5.49 -21.52 -24.10
N VAL A 12 4.74 -21.28 -25.18
CA VAL A 12 3.84 -20.12 -25.30
C VAL A 12 2.75 -20.17 -24.23
N SER A 13 2.20 -21.34 -23.95
CA SER A 13 1.19 -21.53 -22.90
C SER A 13 1.75 -21.17 -21.53
N PHE A 14 2.98 -21.62 -21.24
CA PHE A 14 3.66 -21.34 -19.97
C PHE A 14 3.98 -19.84 -19.82
N LEU A 15 4.47 -19.21 -20.89
CA LEU A 15 4.73 -17.77 -20.91
C LEU A 15 3.45 -16.95 -20.70
N ALA A 16 2.37 -17.30 -21.40
CA ALA A 16 1.09 -16.65 -21.24
C ALA A 16 0.55 -16.79 -19.81
N GLY A 17 0.68 -17.97 -19.21
CA GLY A 17 0.32 -18.21 -17.81
C GLY A 17 1.14 -17.36 -16.83
N ALA A 18 2.44 -17.26 -17.02
CA ALA A 18 3.31 -16.43 -16.18
C ALA A 18 2.97 -14.93 -16.27
N VAL A 19 2.68 -14.43 -17.47
CA VAL A 19 2.23 -13.05 -17.67
C VAL A 19 0.89 -12.81 -16.97
N LEU A 20 -0.05 -13.74 -17.07
CA LEU A 20 -1.34 -13.63 -16.40
C LEU A 20 -1.19 -13.55 -14.87
N LEU A 21 -0.33 -14.40 -14.29
CA LEU A 21 -0.03 -14.39 -12.86
C LEU A 21 0.63 -13.09 -12.42
N ALA A 22 1.56 -12.54 -13.21
CA ALA A 22 2.17 -11.24 -12.94
C ALA A 22 1.13 -10.11 -12.92
N ILE A 23 0.19 -10.12 -13.88
CA ILE A 23 -0.90 -9.13 -13.95
C ILE A 23 -1.80 -9.24 -12.71
N ILE A 24 -2.25 -10.45 -12.35
CA ILE A 24 -3.09 -10.67 -11.16
C ILE A 24 -2.38 -10.20 -9.89
N SER A 25 -1.08 -10.52 -9.76
CA SER A 25 -0.28 -10.13 -8.60
C SER A 25 -0.14 -8.60 -8.49
N TYR A 26 0.10 -7.92 -9.61
CA TYR A 26 0.18 -6.46 -9.67
C TYR A 26 -1.15 -5.80 -9.25
N PHE A 27 -2.28 -6.27 -9.78
CA PHE A 27 -3.60 -5.73 -9.41
C PHE A 27 -3.97 -6.04 -7.95
N GLY A 28 -3.60 -7.21 -7.43
CA GLY A 28 -3.80 -7.56 -6.02
C GLY A 28 -3.07 -6.61 -5.06
N MET A 29 -1.79 -6.34 -5.33
CA MET A 29 -1.00 -5.37 -4.55
C MET A 29 -1.55 -3.94 -4.67
N ALA A 30 -1.99 -3.54 -5.87
CA ALA A 30 -2.57 -2.22 -6.10
C ALA A 30 -3.92 -2.04 -5.38
N SER A 31 -4.69 -3.10 -5.12
CA SER A 31 -5.96 -3.01 -4.38
C SER A 31 -5.75 -2.73 -2.90
N MET A 32 -4.77 -3.38 -2.26
CA MET A 32 -4.48 -3.19 -0.84
C MET A 32 -3.96 -1.79 -0.53
N GLY A 33 -3.13 -1.22 -1.42
CA GLY A 33 -2.71 0.18 -1.31
C GLY A 33 -3.87 1.19 -1.43
N LYS A 34 -4.94 0.84 -2.17
CA LYS A 34 -6.12 1.70 -2.33
C LYS A 34 -6.98 1.77 -1.06
N GLU A 35 -7.09 0.68 -0.32
CA GLU A 35 -7.87 0.66 0.93
C GLU A 35 -7.26 1.59 1.97
N HIS A 36 -5.96 1.49 2.23
CA HIS A 36 -5.28 2.40 3.16
C HIS A 36 -5.33 3.85 2.67
N MET A 37 -5.20 4.09 1.36
CA MET A 37 -5.32 5.43 0.79
C MET A 37 -6.73 6.01 1.02
N ALA A 38 -7.78 5.21 0.86
CA ALA A 38 -9.15 5.65 1.12
C ALA A 38 -9.35 6.01 2.60
N THR A 39 -8.85 5.18 3.52
CA THR A 39 -8.85 5.50 4.95
C THR A 39 -8.13 6.80 5.24
N ILE A 40 -6.95 7.00 4.67
CA ILE A 40 -6.17 8.24 4.85
C ILE A 40 -6.94 9.45 4.35
N GLN A 41 -7.51 9.39 3.15
CA GLN A 41 -8.29 10.48 2.59
C GLN A 41 -9.52 10.80 3.46
N ASN A 42 -10.21 9.79 3.96
CA ASN A 42 -11.38 9.97 4.82
C ASN A 42 -11.01 10.62 6.15
N VAL A 43 -10.03 10.10 6.88
CA VAL A 43 -9.63 10.64 8.18
C VAL A 43 -9.13 12.07 8.06
N ILE A 44 -8.30 12.37 7.06
CA ILE A 44 -7.81 13.74 6.84
C ILE A 44 -8.96 14.69 6.50
N LYS A 45 -9.91 14.26 5.65
CA LYS A 45 -11.10 15.03 5.30
C LYS A 45 -12.01 15.28 6.50
N GLU A 46 -12.25 14.28 7.33
CA GLU A 46 -13.02 14.39 8.58
C GLU A 46 -12.37 15.37 9.56
N ASN A 47 -11.04 15.45 9.56
CA ASN A 47 -10.29 16.44 10.32
C ASN A 47 -10.23 17.82 9.67
N GLY A 48 -10.97 18.05 8.58
CA GLY A 48 -11.05 19.33 7.87
C GLY A 48 -9.85 19.63 6.95
N GLY A 49 -9.04 18.62 6.64
CA GLY A 49 -7.87 18.74 5.80
C GLY A 49 -8.03 18.18 4.39
N VAL A 50 -7.05 18.46 3.53
CA VAL A 50 -6.94 17.90 2.18
C VAL A 50 -5.53 17.35 1.99
N VAL A 51 -5.41 16.07 1.65
CA VAL A 51 -4.11 15.42 1.36
C VAL A 51 -3.46 16.09 0.16
N THR A 52 -2.17 16.44 0.26
CA THR A 52 -1.44 17.03 -0.87
C THR A 52 -1.18 15.99 -1.95
N SER A 53 -1.10 16.41 -3.22
CA SER A 53 -0.79 15.48 -4.32
C SER A 53 0.59 14.87 -4.10
N GLY A 54 0.67 13.53 -4.03
CA GLY A 54 1.91 12.83 -3.67
C GLY A 54 2.32 12.95 -2.19
N GLY A 55 1.45 13.49 -1.33
CA GLY A 55 1.74 13.75 0.08
C GLY A 55 1.75 12.52 0.98
N VAL A 56 1.37 11.35 0.47
CA VAL A 56 1.36 10.09 1.23
C VAL A 56 2.55 9.26 0.80
N THR A 57 3.40 8.90 1.76
CA THR A 57 4.59 8.08 1.51
C THR A 57 4.70 6.98 2.56
N ALA A 58 4.92 5.75 2.11
CA ALA A 58 5.26 4.66 3.02
C ALA A 58 6.71 4.84 3.51
N VAL A 59 6.93 4.76 4.81
CA VAL A 59 8.22 5.03 5.45
C VAL A 59 8.57 3.91 6.44
N PRO A 60 9.86 3.66 6.68
CA PRO A 60 10.28 2.66 7.65
C PRO A 60 10.07 3.19 9.09
N LEU A 61 10.14 2.29 10.08
CA LEU A 61 9.83 2.60 11.49
C LEU A 61 10.74 3.71 12.04
N GLU A 62 12.01 3.67 11.66
CA GLU A 62 13.08 4.57 12.12
C GLU A 62 12.85 6.02 11.70
N GLU A 63 12.08 6.25 10.64
CA GLU A 63 11.70 7.58 10.16
C GLU A 63 10.37 8.07 10.74
N SER A 64 9.74 7.28 11.62
CA SER A 64 8.40 7.56 12.15
C SER A 64 8.41 7.85 13.65
N PRO A 65 7.38 8.53 14.18
CA PRO A 65 7.21 8.75 15.62
C PRO A 65 6.69 7.52 16.37
N PHE A 66 6.39 6.41 15.69
CA PHE A 66 5.95 5.19 16.36
C PHE A 66 7.13 4.50 17.03
N THR A 67 6.93 4.03 18.26
CA THR A 67 7.95 3.27 19.01
C THR A 67 8.07 1.83 18.53
N ASN A 68 6.95 1.25 18.07
CA ASN A 68 6.86 -0.11 17.54
C ASN A 68 5.99 -0.12 16.29
N SER A 69 6.32 -1.01 15.36
CA SER A 69 5.45 -1.39 14.25
C SER A 69 5.53 -2.90 14.09
N GLY A 70 4.38 -3.56 14.17
CA GLY A 70 4.28 -5.00 14.03
C GLY A 70 4.92 -5.45 12.72
N LYS A 71 5.48 -6.66 12.68
CA LYS A 71 6.17 -7.14 11.46
C LYS A 71 5.21 -7.12 10.29
N GLY A 72 5.41 -6.22 9.33
CA GLY A 72 4.57 -6.10 8.14
C GLY A 72 3.50 -5.01 8.20
N ASN A 73 3.31 -4.29 9.31
CA ASN A 73 2.52 -3.07 9.30
C ASN A 73 3.18 -2.01 8.39
N THR A 74 2.39 -1.30 7.59
CA THR A 74 2.89 -0.20 6.76
C THR A 74 2.66 1.11 7.49
N ILE A 75 3.72 1.92 7.61
CA ILE A 75 3.62 3.26 8.19
C ILE A 75 3.60 4.27 7.06
N TYR A 76 2.64 5.19 7.10
CA TYR A 76 2.48 6.27 6.15
C TYR A 76 2.78 7.61 6.83
N ARG A 77 3.67 8.39 6.20
CA ARG A 77 3.79 9.83 6.43
C ARG A 77 2.84 10.55 5.49
N ILE A 78 2.05 11.47 6.02
CA ILE A 78 0.96 12.12 5.30
C ILE A 78 1.10 13.63 5.42
N TYR A 79 1.40 14.30 4.32
CA TYR A 79 1.31 15.74 4.19
C TYR A 79 -0.09 16.14 3.73
N TYR A 80 -0.70 17.06 4.45
CA TYR A 80 -2.03 17.57 4.14
C TYR A 80 -2.14 19.06 4.45
N THR A 81 -3.08 19.74 3.81
CA THR A 81 -3.37 21.15 4.09
C THR A 81 -4.63 21.29 4.91
N LYS A 82 -4.59 22.15 5.93
CA LYS A 82 -5.75 22.55 6.73
C LYS A 82 -5.61 24.03 7.07
N ASP A 83 -6.66 24.81 6.85
CA ASP A 83 -6.67 26.26 7.13
C ASP A 83 -5.48 27.02 6.50
N GLY A 84 -5.05 26.59 5.30
CA GLY A 84 -3.92 27.19 4.57
C GLY A 84 -2.53 26.77 5.06
N GLN A 85 -2.43 25.91 6.07
CA GLN A 85 -1.16 25.40 6.61
C GLN A 85 -0.92 23.96 6.17
N THR A 86 0.33 23.64 5.84
CA THR A 86 0.76 22.27 5.59
C THR A 86 1.11 21.59 6.91
N LEU A 87 0.44 20.48 7.17
CA LEU A 87 0.56 19.68 8.38
C LEU A 87 1.06 18.27 8.04
N THR A 88 1.64 17.61 9.03
CA THR A 88 2.14 16.23 8.89
C THR A 88 1.41 15.32 9.86
N ALA A 89 0.77 14.29 9.34
CA ALA A 89 0.16 13.21 10.12
C ALA A 89 0.89 11.88 9.85
N TRP A 90 0.68 10.94 10.75
CA TRP A 90 1.22 9.59 10.65
C TRP A 90 0.12 8.56 10.84
N TYR A 91 0.14 7.54 9.99
CA TYR A 91 -0.79 6.43 10.06
C TYR A 91 -0.03 5.12 10.01
N ARG A 92 -0.25 4.27 11.01
CA ARG A 92 0.20 2.88 11.01
C ARG A 92 -0.98 2.02 10.61
N ALA A 93 -0.93 1.49 9.39
CA ALA A 93 -1.95 0.58 8.89
C ALA A 93 -1.81 -0.81 9.53
N ASP A 94 -2.94 -1.43 9.85
CA ASP A 94 -2.94 -2.85 10.23
C ASP A 94 -2.50 -3.71 9.04
N ASN A 95 -1.81 -4.81 9.35
CA ASN A 95 -1.54 -5.86 8.38
C ASN A 95 -2.23 -7.14 8.84
N GLU A 96 -3.33 -7.48 8.16
CA GLU A 96 -4.14 -8.65 8.47
C GLU A 96 -3.35 -9.97 8.39
N SER A 97 -2.26 -10.00 7.62
CA SER A 97 -1.41 -11.18 7.40
C SER A 97 -0.28 -11.34 8.42
N SER A 98 -0.09 -10.40 9.36
CA SER A 98 0.99 -10.49 10.35
C SER A 98 0.63 -11.35 11.57
N ILE A 99 1.60 -12.10 12.08
CA ILE A 99 1.50 -12.89 13.33
C ILE A 99 1.72 -12.00 14.57
N LYS A 100 2.50 -10.91 14.44
CA LYS A 100 2.70 -9.90 15.49
C LYS A 100 2.15 -8.57 15.00
N LYS A 101 0.85 -8.38 15.19
CA LYS A 101 0.13 -7.17 14.79
C LYS A 101 0.26 -6.11 15.86
N GLU A 102 0.59 -4.91 15.43
CA GLU A 102 0.30 -3.71 16.19
C GLU A 102 -1.03 -3.14 15.66
N PRO A 103 -1.95 -2.68 16.52
CA PRO A 103 -3.21 -2.14 16.07
C PRO A 103 -3.00 -0.91 15.19
N GLU A 104 -3.98 -0.62 14.34
CA GLU A 104 -4.00 0.63 13.60
C GLU A 104 -3.87 1.82 14.55
N ALA A 105 -3.12 2.84 14.14
CA ALA A 105 -2.88 4.01 14.99
C ALA A 105 -2.66 5.26 14.14
N TRP A 106 -3.16 6.37 14.68
CA TRP A 106 -3.07 7.71 14.08
C TRP A 106 -2.32 8.66 15.01
N ILE A 107 -1.44 9.46 14.42
CA ILE A 107 -0.83 10.60 15.09
C ILE A 107 -1.14 11.82 14.21
N LEU A 108 -2.04 12.66 14.71
CA LEU A 108 -2.40 13.94 14.11
C LEU A 108 -1.64 15.06 14.85
N PRO A 109 -1.28 16.16 14.15
CA PRO A 109 -0.60 17.31 14.74
C PRO A 109 -1.53 18.15 15.63
#